data_AF-A0A0H3D772-F1
#
_entry.id   AF-A0A0H3D772-F1
#
_cell.length_a   1.000
_cell.length_b   1.000
_cell.length_c   1.000
_cell.angle_alpha   90.00
_cell.angle_beta   90.00
_cell.angle_gamma   90.00
#
_symmetry.space_group_name_H-M   'P 1'
#
loop_
_entity.id
_entity.type
_entity.pdbx_description
1 polymer ?
#
loop_
_entity_poly.entity_id
_entity_poly.type
_entity_poly.pdbx_seq_one_letter_code
_entity_poly.pdbx_strand_id
1 'polypeptide(L)'
;MDLLAWLRDTDPALRRQVERDLAGEPPEVWEATRARIASEGFGARLLAAQDPDGRWAGGAFFPAGYRGDEDQPWTATTWTLNALREWGLDAAVLHGTAELLDRHCRWEYDDLPYWGGEVDCCINAWTLANGVWLGADVAGIAEWFVEHRMPDGGWNCAWVEGSTHSSVHSTLNALKGLLAFETATSCFRDAGRPDERPAKAIALVRAARQADGTWLQQRTDSGRAWFAVDVPAGRPSKWLTLFATRVLSWWDGR
;
A
#
# COMPACT_ATOMS: atom_id res chain seq x y z
N MET A 1 -20.55 22.94 1.65
CA MET A 1 -20.45 21.54 2.11
C MET A 1 -19.50 21.51 3.28
N ASP A 2 -19.82 20.78 4.35
CA ASP A 2 -18.82 20.48 5.38
C ASP A 2 -17.88 19.38 4.83
N LEU A 3 -16.63 19.75 4.58
CA LEU A 3 -15.63 18.85 3.99
C LEU A 3 -15.34 17.65 4.89
N LEU A 4 -15.29 17.87 6.21
CA LEU A 4 -14.94 16.80 7.15
C LEU A 4 -16.10 15.80 7.28
N ALA A 5 -17.34 16.30 7.38
CA ALA A 5 -18.52 15.45 7.36
C ALA A 5 -18.61 14.65 6.05
N TRP A 6 -18.35 15.28 4.90
CA TRP A 6 -18.32 14.59 3.61
C TRP A 6 -17.23 13.52 3.55
N LEU A 7 -16.01 13.80 4.04
CA LEU A 7 -14.92 12.81 4.08
C LEU A 7 -15.21 11.62 5.00
N ARG A 8 -16.00 11.81 6.08
CA ARG A 8 -16.38 10.74 7.02
C ARG A 8 -17.49 9.82 6.50
N ASP A 9 -18.32 10.32 5.59
CA ASP A 9 -19.42 9.55 4.99
C ASP A 9 -18.93 8.59 3.91
N THR A 10 -18.15 7.58 4.29
CA THR A 10 -17.42 6.72 3.35
C THR A 10 -17.10 5.36 3.97
N ASP A 11 -16.45 4.51 3.18
CA ASP A 11 -15.89 3.22 3.60
C ASP A 11 -15.06 3.34 4.90
N PRO A 12 -15.17 2.39 5.86
CA PRO A 12 -14.38 2.39 7.09
C PRO A 12 -12.87 2.56 6.89
N ALA A 13 -12.31 2.04 5.79
CA ALA A 13 -10.89 2.15 5.46
C ALA A 13 -10.42 3.60 5.27
N LEU A 14 -11.26 4.45 4.66
CA LEU A 14 -10.99 5.87 4.49
C LEU A 14 -11.41 6.63 5.75
N ARG A 15 -12.59 6.33 6.28
CA ARG A 15 -13.18 7.04 7.42
C ARG A 15 -12.26 7.04 8.64
N ARG A 16 -11.67 5.90 9.01
CA ARG A 16 -10.73 5.82 10.14
C ARG A 16 -9.50 6.71 9.97
N GLN A 17 -9.03 6.88 8.74
CA GLN A 17 -7.91 7.77 8.44
C GLN A 17 -8.31 9.24 8.54
N VAL A 18 -9.53 9.59 8.15
CA VAL A 18 -10.06 10.96 8.33
C VAL A 18 -10.24 11.29 9.80
N GLU A 19 -10.81 10.36 10.57
CA GLU A 19 -10.99 10.49 12.02
C GLU A 19 -9.65 10.69 12.74
N ARG A 20 -8.65 9.86 12.43
CA ARG A 20 -7.32 9.94 13.03
C ARG A 20 -6.50 11.15 12.56
N ASP A 21 -6.37 11.33 11.24
CA ASP A 21 -5.33 12.21 10.66
C ASP A 21 -5.83 13.63 10.41
N LEU A 22 -7.13 13.85 10.22
CA LEU A 22 -7.70 15.17 9.91
C LEU A 22 -8.53 15.74 11.06
N ALA A 23 -9.32 14.91 11.72
CA ALA A 23 -10.17 15.37 12.82
C ALA A 23 -9.49 15.31 14.19
N GLY A 24 -8.40 14.55 14.34
CA GLY A 24 -7.75 14.35 15.63
C GLY A 24 -8.65 13.66 16.65
N GLU A 25 -9.53 12.77 16.20
CA GLU A 25 -10.37 11.97 17.09
C GLU A 25 -9.51 11.05 17.97
N PRO A 26 -9.94 10.77 19.20
CA PRO A 26 -9.16 9.94 20.10
C PRO A 26 -9.12 8.47 19.61
N PRO A 27 -8.09 7.69 19.99
CA PRO A 27 -7.88 6.31 19.55
C PRO A 27 -9.11 5.43 19.57
N GLU A 28 -9.93 5.54 20.61
CA GLU A 28 -11.12 4.72 20.81
C GLU A 28 -12.14 4.88 19.67
N VAL A 29 -12.22 6.06 19.05
CA VAL A 29 -13.16 6.33 17.96
C VAL A 29 -12.68 5.70 16.66
N TRP A 30 -11.45 6.02 16.24
CA TRP A 30 -10.97 5.55 14.94
C TRP A 30 -10.54 4.08 14.97
N GLU A 31 -10.18 3.50 16.13
CA GLU A 31 -9.99 2.06 16.29
C GLU A 31 -11.33 1.31 16.17
N ALA A 32 -12.42 1.86 16.72
CA ALA A 32 -13.75 1.29 16.53
C ALA A 32 -14.18 1.32 15.04
N THR A 33 -13.86 2.39 14.31
CA THR A 33 -14.05 2.42 12.85
C THR A 33 -13.13 1.43 12.13
N ARG A 34 -11.86 1.31 12.53
CA ARG A 34 -10.90 0.37 11.96
C ARG A 34 -11.38 -1.08 12.12
N ALA A 35 -11.94 -1.46 13.26
CA ALA A 35 -12.46 -2.80 13.51
C ALA A 35 -13.58 -3.20 12.53
N ARG A 36 -14.35 -2.23 12.01
CA ARG A 36 -15.42 -2.47 11.02
C ARG A 36 -14.89 -2.84 9.64
N ILE A 37 -13.61 -2.57 9.31
CA ILE A 37 -13.02 -2.93 8.01
C ILE A 37 -13.16 -4.43 7.73
N ALA A 38 -13.09 -5.26 8.78
CA ALA A 38 -13.20 -6.71 8.65
C ALA A 38 -14.59 -7.19 8.20
N SER A 39 -15.65 -6.44 8.51
CA SER A 39 -17.04 -6.86 8.32
C SER A 39 -17.86 -5.95 7.39
N GLU A 40 -17.32 -4.78 7.03
CA GLU A 40 -17.99 -3.80 6.19
C GLU A 40 -17.11 -3.35 5.00
N GLY A 41 -17.77 -2.95 3.92
CA GLY A 41 -17.13 -2.20 2.85
C GLY A 41 -16.08 -2.99 2.05
N PHE A 42 -15.01 -2.29 1.65
CA PHE A 42 -13.96 -2.83 0.78
C PHE A 42 -13.16 -3.95 1.44
N GLY A 43 -12.82 -3.80 2.73
CA GLY A 43 -12.08 -4.81 3.49
C GLY A 43 -12.82 -6.14 3.53
N ALA A 44 -14.08 -6.13 3.96
CA ALA A 44 -14.92 -7.33 4.01
C ALA A 44 -15.09 -8.00 2.64
N ARG A 45 -15.20 -7.22 1.56
CA ARG A 45 -15.30 -7.75 0.19
C ARG A 45 -14.03 -8.46 -0.26
N LEU A 46 -12.85 -7.92 0.05
CA LEU A 46 -11.58 -8.60 -0.25
C LEU A 46 -11.40 -9.84 0.62
N LEU A 47 -11.74 -9.77 1.92
CA LEU A 47 -11.70 -10.94 2.80
C LEU A 47 -12.61 -12.07 2.31
N ALA A 48 -13.82 -11.75 1.85
CA ALA A 48 -14.74 -12.72 1.26
C ALA A 48 -14.27 -13.31 -0.07
N ALA A 49 -13.30 -12.68 -0.73
CA ALA A 49 -12.72 -13.13 -1.99
C ALA A 49 -11.43 -13.95 -1.82
N GLN A 50 -11.01 -14.20 -0.57
CA GLN A 50 -9.85 -15.05 -0.30
C GLN A 50 -10.16 -16.50 -0.67
N ASP A 51 -9.25 -17.12 -1.43
CA ASP A 51 -9.34 -18.52 -1.83
C ASP A 51 -9.07 -19.43 -0.62
N PRO A 52 -9.57 -20.69 -0.61
CA PRO A 52 -9.37 -21.62 0.51
C PRO A 52 -7.89 -21.94 0.83
N ASP A 53 -6.98 -21.69 -0.11
CA ASP A 53 -5.54 -21.87 0.05
C ASP A 53 -4.82 -20.58 0.47
N GLY A 54 -5.56 -19.55 0.87
CA GLY A 54 -5.06 -18.28 1.40
C GLY A 54 -4.74 -17.22 0.35
N ARG A 55 -4.75 -17.57 -0.95
CA ARG A 55 -4.46 -16.64 -2.05
C ARG A 55 -5.64 -15.76 -2.40
N TRP A 56 -5.40 -14.81 -3.30
CA TRP A 56 -6.44 -14.09 -4.01
C TRP A 56 -6.27 -14.25 -5.51
N ALA A 57 -7.38 -14.61 -6.17
CA ALA A 57 -7.43 -14.89 -7.60
C ALA A 57 -6.38 -15.94 -8.06
N GLY A 58 -5.99 -16.84 -7.14
CA GLY A 58 -5.12 -17.98 -7.42
C GLY A 58 -3.65 -17.73 -7.74
N GLY A 59 -3.12 -16.50 -7.61
CA GLY A 59 -1.71 -16.21 -7.91
C GLY A 59 -1.08 -15.11 -7.06
N ALA A 60 0.24 -14.96 -7.17
CA ALA A 60 1.06 -14.08 -6.34
C ALA A 60 0.96 -12.63 -6.82
N PHE A 61 1.53 -12.32 -7.98
CA PHE A 61 1.49 -11.00 -8.60
C PHE A 61 0.44 -10.89 -9.71
N PHE A 62 0.19 -12.00 -10.39
CA PHE A 62 -0.81 -12.12 -11.45
C PHE A 62 -1.87 -13.16 -11.06
N PRO A 63 -3.14 -13.01 -11.47
CA PRO A 63 -4.15 -14.01 -11.22
C PRO A 63 -3.88 -15.29 -12.01
N ALA A 64 -4.40 -16.42 -11.52
CA ALA A 64 -4.29 -17.70 -12.19
C ALA A 64 -4.79 -17.61 -13.64
N GLY A 65 -3.97 -18.11 -14.58
CA GLY A 65 -4.29 -18.13 -16.00
C GLY A 65 -4.04 -16.82 -16.74
N TYR A 66 -3.47 -15.79 -16.12
CA TYR A 66 -3.02 -14.58 -16.81
C TYR A 66 -1.93 -14.91 -17.85
N ARG A 67 -2.05 -14.34 -19.06
CA ARG A 67 -1.16 -14.62 -20.19
C ARG A 67 -0.37 -13.40 -20.69
N GLY A 68 -0.53 -12.24 -20.04
CA GLY A 68 0.15 -11.00 -20.46
C GLY A 68 -0.47 -10.31 -21.67
N ASP A 69 -1.67 -10.72 -22.09
CA ASP A 69 -2.42 -10.15 -23.22
C ASP A 69 -3.44 -9.07 -22.79
N GLU A 70 -3.57 -8.83 -21.49
CA GLU A 70 -4.43 -7.81 -20.89
C GLU A 70 -3.59 -6.76 -20.14
N ASP A 71 -4.20 -5.62 -19.83
CA ASP A 71 -3.63 -4.64 -18.90
C ASP A 71 -3.38 -5.27 -17.52
N GLN A 72 -2.47 -4.67 -16.73
CA GLN A 72 -2.09 -5.14 -15.40
C GLN A 72 -3.33 -5.50 -14.53
N PRO A 73 -3.47 -6.75 -14.10
CA PRO A 73 -4.49 -7.14 -13.15
C PRO A 73 -4.05 -6.80 -11.72
N TRP A 74 -4.95 -6.16 -10.96
CA TRP A 74 -4.71 -5.71 -9.58
C TRP A 74 -5.41 -6.59 -8.55
N THR A 75 -5.76 -7.82 -8.92
CA THR A 75 -6.58 -8.73 -8.09
C THR A 75 -5.77 -9.79 -7.35
N ALA A 76 -4.53 -10.05 -7.77
CA ALA A 76 -3.70 -11.12 -7.20
C ALA A 76 -3.34 -10.87 -5.72
N THR A 77 -2.72 -11.87 -5.10
CA THR A 77 -2.41 -11.90 -3.67
C THR A 77 -1.66 -10.66 -3.20
N THR A 78 -0.55 -10.28 -3.85
CA THR A 78 0.27 -9.15 -3.41
C THR A 78 -0.50 -7.82 -3.42
N TRP A 79 -1.32 -7.58 -4.45
CA TRP A 79 -2.14 -6.37 -4.57
C TRP A 79 -3.23 -6.31 -3.50
N THR A 80 -3.89 -7.44 -3.27
CA THR A 80 -4.95 -7.54 -2.27
C THR A 80 -4.39 -7.34 -0.85
N LEU A 81 -3.24 -7.94 -0.53
CA LEU A 81 -2.57 -7.74 0.75
C LEU A 81 -2.13 -6.28 0.94
N ASN A 82 -1.56 -5.65 -0.10
CA ASN A 82 -1.20 -4.23 -0.05
C ASN A 82 -2.42 -3.36 0.29
N ALA A 83 -3.56 -3.58 -0.38
CA ALA A 83 -4.78 -2.84 -0.13
C ALA A 83 -5.28 -3.03 1.31
N LEU A 84 -5.39 -4.27 1.79
CA LEU A 84 -5.85 -4.57 3.15
C LEU A 84 -4.94 -3.96 4.22
N ARG A 85 -3.62 -4.09 4.05
CA ARG A 85 -2.62 -3.51 4.95
C ARG A 85 -2.72 -1.98 4.99
N GLU A 86 -2.76 -1.33 3.83
CA GLU A 86 -2.80 0.13 3.74
C GLU A 86 -4.13 0.72 4.23
N TRP A 87 -5.23 -0.02 4.02
CA TRP A 87 -6.53 0.28 4.62
C TRP A 87 -6.56 0.05 6.13
N GLY A 88 -5.56 -0.62 6.68
CA GLY A 88 -5.33 -0.76 8.12
C GLY A 88 -6.16 -1.87 8.74
N LEU A 89 -6.50 -2.89 7.96
CA LEU A 89 -7.08 -4.12 8.51
C LEU A 89 -6.19 -4.66 9.63
N ASP A 90 -6.82 -5.16 10.69
CA ASP A 90 -6.10 -5.91 11.72
C ASP A 90 -5.62 -7.26 11.15
N ALA A 91 -4.31 -7.51 11.19
CA ALA A 91 -3.70 -8.74 10.71
C ALA A 91 -4.26 -9.98 11.41
N ALA A 92 -4.74 -9.85 12.66
CA ALA A 92 -5.35 -10.95 13.39
C ALA A 92 -6.60 -11.53 12.71
N VAL A 93 -7.27 -10.74 11.86
CA VAL A 93 -8.42 -11.20 11.04
C VAL A 93 -7.98 -12.21 9.97
N LEU A 94 -6.72 -12.15 9.54
CA LEU A 94 -6.11 -13.03 8.54
C LEU A 94 -5.29 -14.16 9.18
N HIS A 95 -5.60 -14.55 10.42
CA HIS A 95 -4.91 -15.65 11.11
C HIS A 95 -4.80 -16.90 10.22
N GLY A 96 -3.59 -17.46 10.12
CA GLY A 96 -3.31 -18.64 9.28
C GLY A 96 -2.99 -18.32 7.81
N THR A 97 -3.19 -17.08 7.35
CA THR A 97 -2.96 -16.69 5.95
C THR A 97 -1.48 -16.75 5.59
N ALA A 98 -0.59 -16.31 6.48
CA ALA A 98 0.86 -16.35 6.23
C ALA A 98 1.33 -17.78 5.94
N GLU A 99 0.88 -18.75 6.74
CA GLU A 99 1.24 -20.16 6.63
C GLU A 99 0.59 -20.84 5.42
N LEU A 100 -0.63 -20.42 5.05
CA LEU A 100 -1.27 -20.88 3.83
C LEU A 100 -0.51 -20.39 2.58
N LEU A 101 -0.14 -19.11 2.56
CA LEU A 101 0.64 -18.53 1.46
C LEU A 101 2.02 -19.15 1.35
N ASP A 102 2.69 -19.45 2.47
CA ASP A 102 3.97 -20.17 2.46
C ASP A 102 3.87 -21.55 1.77
N ARG A 103 2.77 -22.26 2.00
CA ARG A 103 2.54 -23.60 1.44
C ARG A 103 2.06 -23.58 -0.02
N HIS A 104 1.22 -22.62 -0.38
CA HIS A 104 0.42 -22.69 -1.60
C HIS A 104 0.70 -21.58 -2.62
N CYS A 105 1.34 -20.48 -2.20
CA CYS A 105 1.65 -19.38 -3.08
C CYS A 105 3.10 -19.46 -3.57
N ARG A 106 3.26 -19.34 -4.89
CA ARG A 106 4.55 -19.29 -5.57
C ARG A 106 4.55 -18.09 -6.49
N TRP A 107 5.70 -17.44 -6.63
CA TRP A 107 5.88 -16.39 -7.63
C TRP A 107 5.73 -17.00 -9.02
N GLU A 108 5.07 -16.28 -9.91
CA GLU A 108 5.02 -16.67 -11.33
C GLU A 108 6.43 -16.69 -11.96
N TYR A 109 7.36 -15.92 -11.38
CA TYR A 109 8.78 -15.95 -11.70
C TYR A 109 9.47 -17.13 -11.01
N ASP A 110 10.07 -18.01 -11.82
CA ASP A 110 10.88 -19.17 -11.40
C ASP A 110 10.26 -20.10 -10.34
N ASP A 111 8.93 -20.07 -10.17
CA ASP A 111 8.19 -20.86 -9.18
C ASP A 111 8.74 -20.69 -7.74
N LEU A 112 9.25 -19.49 -7.43
CA LEU A 112 9.91 -19.21 -6.15
C LEU A 112 8.92 -19.19 -4.98
N PRO A 113 9.35 -19.54 -3.74
CA PRO A 113 8.53 -19.37 -2.55
C PRO A 113 8.05 -17.92 -2.36
N TYR A 114 6.78 -17.71 -2.06
CA TYR A 114 6.20 -16.37 -1.94
C TYR A 114 6.93 -15.48 -0.93
N TRP A 115 7.13 -15.98 0.32
CA TRP A 115 7.86 -15.25 1.35
C TRP A 115 9.38 -15.25 1.19
N GLY A 116 9.91 -16.01 0.21
CA GLY A 116 11.31 -15.92 -0.21
C GLY A 116 11.61 -14.66 -1.02
N GLY A 117 10.56 -13.95 -1.47
CA GLY A 117 10.69 -12.79 -2.33
C GLY A 117 10.83 -13.13 -3.81
N GLU A 118 10.77 -12.09 -4.61
CA GLU A 118 10.96 -12.05 -6.06
C GLU A 118 12.34 -11.40 -6.36
N VAL A 119 12.63 -11.06 -7.61
CA VAL A 119 13.88 -10.38 -8.00
C VAL A 119 13.71 -8.85 -8.07
N ASP A 120 12.52 -8.34 -8.36
CA ASP A 120 12.18 -6.94 -8.43
C ASP A 120 12.15 -6.32 -7.02
N CYS A 121 12.97 -5.30 -6.79
CA CYS A 121 13.09 -4.69 -5.47
C CYS A 121 11.80 -3.97 -5.03
N CYS A 122 10.95 -3.50 -5.96
CA CYS A 122 9.63 -2.94 -5.67
C CYS A 122 8.70 -4.05 -5.13
N ILE A 123 8.67 -5.22 -5.79
CA ILE A 123 7.87 -6.38 -5.37
C ILE A 123 8.36 -6.90 -4.02
N ASN A 124 9.68 -7.01 -3.83
CA ASN A 124 10.28 -7.41 -2.55
C ASN A 124 9.91 -6.44 -1.43
N ALA A 125 9.81 -5.14 -1.70
CA ALA A 125 9.47 -4.17 -0.67
C ALA A 125 8.03 -4.35 -0.18
N TRP A 126 7.10 -4.61 -1.11
CA TRP A 126 5.70 -4.89 -0.77
C TRP A 126 5.57 -6.21 -0.03
N THR A 127 6.25 -7.25 -0.49
CA THR A 127 6.23 -8.59 0.10
C THR A 127 6.81 -8.57 1.52
N LEU A 128 7.93 -7.88 1.72
CA LEU A 128 8.53 -7.66 3.03
C LEU A 128 7.53 -7.01 4.00
N ALA A 129 6.93 -5.88 3.61
CA ALA A 129 5.98 -5.17 4.46
C ALA A 129 4.67 -5.96 4.71
N ASN A 130 4.21 -6.76 3.74
CA ASN A 130 3.05 -7.64 3.93
C ASN A 130 3.37 -8.82 4.85
N GLY A 131 4.52 -9.45 4.68
CA GLY A 131 4.96 -10.59 5.50
C GLY A 131 5.15 -10.17 6.94
N VAL A 132 5.81 -9.05 7.19
CA VAL A 132 5.94 -8.46 8.53
C VAL A 132 4.57 -8.19 9.16
N TRP A 133 3.65 -7.58 8.41
CA TRP A 133 2.31 -7.28 8.89
C TRP A 133 1.53 -8.54 9.28
N LEU A 134 1.69 -9.64 8.53
CA LEU A 134 1.05 -10.93 8.82
C LEU A 134 1.83 -11.84 9.77
N GLY A 135 3.05 -11.46 10.17
CA GLY A 135 3.93 -12.29 11.00
C GLY A 135 4.64 -13.45 10.27
N ALA A 136 4.78 -13.38 8.94
CA ALA A 136 5.57 -14.34 8.16
C ALA A 136 7.08 -14.14 8.38
N ASP A 137 7.87 -15.21 8.20
CA ASP A 137 9.32 -15.12 8.14
C ASP A 137 9.76 -14.55 6.78
N VAL A 138 10.25 -13.31 6.80
CA VAL A 138 10.72 -12.57 5.63
C VAL A 138 12.12 -12.00 5.85
N ALA A 139 12.87 -12.56 6.80
CA ALA A 139 14.24 -12.10 7.09
C ALA A 139 15.14 -12.19 5.84
N GLY A 140 14.98 -13.25 5.04
CA GLY A 140 15.72 -13.41 3.78
C GLY A 140 15.48 -12.28 2.78
N ILE A 141 14.28 -11.69 2.73
CA ILE A 141 14.01 -10.52 1.87
C ILE A 141 14.74 -9.28 2.40
N ALA A 142 14.80 -9.09 3.73
CA ALA A 142 15.54 -7.97 4.32
C ALA A 142 17.06 -8.09 4.04
N GLU A 143 17.61 -9.30 4.14
CA GLU A 143 19.00 -9.62 3.77
C GLU A 143 19.23 -9.36 2.27
N TRP A 144 18.32 -9.79 1.41
CA TRP A 144 18.37 -9.55 -0.04
C TRP A 144 18.54 -8.07 -0.36
N PHE A 145 17.82 -7.17 0.33
CA PHE A 145 17.97 -5.72 0.11
C PHE A 145 19.37 -5.19 0.44
N VAL A 146 20.02 -5.73 1.47
CA VAL A 146 21.38 -5.33 1.85
C VAL A 146 22.38 -5.79 0.77
N GLU A 147 22.23 -7.02 0.30
CA GLU A 147 23.09 -7.62 -0.72
C GLU A 147 22.92 -6.95 -2.10
N HIS A 148 21.70 -6.55 -2.44
CA HIS A 148 21.35 -5.99 -3.75
C HIS A 148 21.33 -4.45 -3.79
N ARG A 149 21.92 -3.81 -2.77
CA ARG A 149 22.11 -2.35 -2.77
C ARG A 149 23.17 -1.96 -3.79
N MET A 150 22.83 -1.05 -4.70
CA MET A 150 23.72 -0.58 -5.76
C MET A 150 24.86 0.30 -5.21
N PRO A 151 25.96 0.52 -5.98
CA PRO A 151 27.10 1.34 -5.52
C PRO A 151 26.76 2.79 -5.17
N ASP A 152 25.69 3.34 -5.75
CA ASP A 152 25.16 4.67 -5.45
C ASP A 152 24.23 4.69 -4.22
N GLY A 153 24.06 3.55 -3.55
CA GLY A 153 23.30 3.39 -2.32
C GLY A 153 21.81 3.12 -2.49
N GLY A 154 21.30 3.14 -3.72
CA GLY A 154 19.88 2.89 -4.01
C GLY A 154 19.59 1.51 -4.59
N TRP A 155 18.38 1.35 -5.13
CA TRP A 155 17.92 0.14 -5.81
C TRP A 155 17.26 0.50 -7.14
N ASN A 156 17.15 -0.49 -8.03
CA ASN A 156 16.43 -0.36 -9.29
C ASN A 156 15.67 -1.65 -9.59
N CYS A 157 14.39 -1.52 -9.94
CA CYS A 157 13.53 -2.67 -10.24
C CYS A 157 13.97 -3.36 -11.56
N ALA A 158 14.61 -2.63 -12.47
CA ALA A 158 15.18 -3.15 -13.73
C ALA A 158 16.65 -3.61 -13.61
N TRP A 159 17.13 -3.97 -12.41
CA TRP A 159 18.52 -4.44 -12.24
C TRP A 159 18.79 -5.77 -12.94
N VAL A 160 17.80 -6.67 -12.97
CA VAL A 160 17.87 -7.93 -13.73
C VAL A 160 17.92 -7.72 -15.25
N GLU A 161 17.43 -6.58 -15.72
CA GLU A 161 17.52 -6.14 -17.12
C GLU A 161 18.84 -5.41 -17.42
N GLY A 162 19.77 -5.36 -16.45
CA GLY A 162 21.11 -4.80 -16.60
C GLY A 162 21.26 -3.35 -16.13
N SER A 163 20.27 -2.78 -15.43
CA SER A 163 20.42 -1.44 -14.85
C SER A 163 21.53 -1.41 -13.80
N THR A 164 22.52 -0.52 -14.00
CA THR A 164 23.67 -0.35 -13.09
C THR A 164 23.56 0.87 -12.17
N HIS A 165 22.48 1.64 -12.29
CA HIS A 165 22.21 2.85 -11.50
C HIS A 165 20.85 2.73 -10.81
N SER A 166 20.77 3.27 -9.59
CA SER A 166 19.51 3.32 -8.85
C SER A 166 18.47 4.18 -9.54
N SER A 167 17.20 3.89 -9.26
CA SER A 167 16.09 4.77 -9.60
C SER A 167 15.50 5.36 -8.32
N VAL A 168 15.11 6.64 -8.35
CA VAL A 168 14.49 7.30 -7.20
C VAL A 168 13.23 6.55 -6.77
N HIS A 169 12.41 6.11 -7.73
CA HIS A 169 11.14 5.44 -7.45
C HIS A 169 11.36 4.07 -6.78
N SER A 170 12.23 3.25 -7.36
CA SER A 170 12.58 1.92 -6.83
C SER A 170 13.21 2.01 -5.45
N THR A 171 14.13 2.97 -5.27
CA THR A 171 14.77 3.24 -3.98
C THR A 171 13.77 3.66 -2.92
N LEU A 172 12.81 4.53 -3.25
CA LEU A 172 11.75 4.93 -2.31
C LEU A 172 10.85 3.75 -1.90
N ASN A 173 10.52 2.85 -2.83
CA ASN A 173 9.75 1.66 -2.50
C ASN A 173 10.54 0.71 -1.60
N ALA A 174 11.80 0.43 -1.92
CA ALA A 174 12.70 -0.38 -1.09
C ALA A 174 12.77 0.16 0.36
N LEU A 175 12.99 1.46 0.51
CA LEU A 175 13.07 2.11 1.83
C LEU A 175 11.76 2.03 2.61
N LYS A 176 10.59 2.10 1.96
CA LYS A 176 9.30 1.91 2.64
C LYS A 176 9.15 0.49 3.20
N GLY A 177 9.55 -0.52 2.43
CA GLY A 177 9.53 -1.92 2.86
C GLY A 177 10.44 -2.17 4.06
N LEU A 178 11.70 -1.70 3.96
CA LEU A 178 12.68 -1.79 5.04
C LEU A 178 12.21 -1.06 6.30
N LEU A 179 11.64 0.14 6.18
CA LEU A 179 11.10 0.89 7.31
C LEU A 179 9.97 0.12 8.02
N ALA A 180 9.09 -0.54 7.25
CA ALA A 180 8.04 -1.38 7.83
C ALA A 180 8.62 -2.56 8.62
N PHE A 181 9.66 -3.22 8.07
CA PHE A 181 10.37 -4.31 8.73
C PHE A 181 11.06 -3.85 10.01
N GLU A 182 11.81 -2.74 9.96
CA GLU A 182 12.50 -2.18 11.13
C GLU A 182 11.52 -1.72 12.21
N THR A 183 10.42 -1.07 11.84
CA THR A 183 9.41 -0.58 12.81
C THR A 183 8.71 -1.72 13.54
N ALA A 184 8.51 -2.86 12.87
CA ALA A 184 7.90 -4.03 13.50
C ALA A 184 8.89 -4.85 14.34
N THR A 185 10.17 -4.89 13.95
CA THR A 185 11.22 -5.67 14.63
C THR A 185 11.95 -4.89 15.72
N SER A 186 11.89 -3.55 15.70
CA SER A 186 12.44 -2.67 16.72
C SER A 186 11.33 -1.81 17.34
N CYS A 187 11.26 -1.76 18.68
CA CYS A 187 10.32 -0.89 19.37
C CYS A 187 10.68 0.59 19.15
N PHE A 188 9.96 1.22 18.21
CA PHE A 188 9.87 2.64 17.81
C PHE A 188 11.01 3.60 18.19
N ARG A 189 11.58 4.26 17.17
CA ARG A 189 12.11 5.64 17.25
C ARG A 189 11.52 6.50 16.16
N ASP A 190 11.06 7.68 16.58
CA ASP A 190 10.74 8.81 15.71
C ASP A 190 11.97 9.23 14.89
N ALA A 191 11.76 9.52 13.62
CA ALA A 191 12.73 10.22 12.78
C ALA A 191 12.05 11.39 12.06
N GLY A 192 12.22 12.58 12.62
CA GLY A 192 12.02 13.83 11.91
C GLY A 192 13.30 14.31 11.22
N ARG A 193 13.19 14.77 9.98
CA ARG A 193 13.64 16.12 9.54
C ARG A 193 13.08 16.43 8.14
N PRO A 194 12.72 17.69 7.84
CA PRO A 194 12.16 18.06 6.56
C PRO A 194 13.24 18.39 5.51
N ASP A 195 13.01 17.90 4.29
CA ASP A 195 13.70 18.26 3.05
C ASP A 195 13.04 19.51 2.41
N GLU A 196 13.85 20.41 1.85
CA GLU A 196 13.45 21.69 1.21
C GLU A 196 13.05 21.55 -0.27
N ARG A 197 13.36 20.41 -0.91
CA ARG A 197 13.01 20.14 -2.32
C ARG A 197 11.50 20.13 -2.69
N PRO A 198 10.51 19.90 -1.80
CA PRO A 198 9.12 19.71 -2.24
C PRO A 198 8.33 20.99 -2.58
N ALA A 199 8.86 22.20 -2.40
CA ALA A 199 8.04 23.43 -2.46
C ALA A 199 7.25 23.58 -3.80
N LYS A 200 7.86 23.21 -4.93
CA LYS A 200 7.17 23.20 -6.24
C LYS A 200 6.07 22.14 -6.32
N ALA A 201 6.29 20.95 -5.76
CA ALA A 201 5.27 19.90 -5.71
C ALA A 201 4.10 20.30 -4.82
N ILE A 202 4.37 20.93 -3.67
CA ILE A 202 3.33 21.46 -2.77
C ILE A 202 2.51 22.55 -3.46
N ALA A 203 3.15 23.44 -4.24
CA ALA A 203 2.44 24.45 -5.02
C ALA A 203 1.47 23.82 -6.05
N LEU A 204 1.88 22.74 -6.73
CA LEU A 204 1.00 22.00 -7.63
C LEU A 204 -0.19 21.37 -6.89
N VAL A 205 0.05 20.75 -5.72
CA VAL A 205 -1.02 20.17 -4.89
C VAL A 205 -2.01 21.25 -4.46
N ARG A 206 -1.54 22.43 -4.04
CA ARG A 206 -2.41 23.56 -3.68
C ARG A 206 -3.21 24.07 -4.87
N ALA A 207 -2.58 24.23 -6.02
CA ALA A 207 -3.22 24.72 -7.24
C ALA A 207 -4.32 23.77 -7.76
N ALA A 208 -4.20 22.48 -7.50
CA ALA A 208 -5.21 21.48 -7.88
C ALA A 208 -6.44 21.46 -6.95
N ARG A 209 -6.39 22.15 -5.81
CA ARG A 209 -7.50 22.21 -4.84
C ARG A 209 -8.68 22.97 -5.43
N GLN A 210 -9.86 22.38 -5.39
CA GLN A 210 -11.11 23.01 -5.81
C GLN A 210 -11.59 24.03 -4.77
N ALA A 211 -12.49 24.92 -5.17
CA ALA A 211 -13.03 25.97 -4.30
C ALA A 211 -13.78 25.42 -3.07
N ASP A 212 -14.34 24.21 -3.17
CA ASP A 212 -15.00 23.49 -2.07
C ASP A 212 -14.01 22.70 -1.18
N GLY A 213 -12.71 22.81 -1.47
CA GLY A 213 -11.65 22.17 -0.73
C GLY A 213 -11.33 20.74 -1.14
N THR A 214 -11.98 20.20 -2.18
CA THR A 214 -11.73 18.84 -2.70
C THR A 214 -10.63 18.79 -3.77
N TRP A 215 -10.21 17.58 -4.13
CA TRP A 215 -9.37 17.31 -5.30
C TRP A 215 -10.07 16.36 -6.25
N LEU A 216 -9.93 16.63 -7.56
CA LEU A 216 -10.54 15.79 -8.59
C LEU A 216 -9.63 14.61 -8.92
N GLN A 217 -10.21 13.41 -9.02
CA GLN A 217 -9.48 12.23 -9.49
C GLN A 217 -8.88 12.51 -10.87
N GLN A 218 -7.61 12.21 -11.05
CA GLN A 218 -6.88 12.48 -12.30
C GLN A 218 -6.80 11.25 -13.20
N ARG A 219 -6.63 10.06 -12.59
CA ARG A 219 -6.46 8.79 -13.31
C ARG A 219 -7.22 7.70 -12.57
N THR A 220 -7.77 6.76 -13.33
CA THR A 220 -8.18 5.46 -12.82
C THR A 220 -7.20 4.45 -13.37
N ASP A 221 -6.65 3.58 -12.52
CA ASP A 221 -5.77 2.50 -12.98
C ASP A 221 -6.52 1.65 -14.01
N SER A 222 -5.85 1.36 -15.13
CA SER A 222 -6.38 0.47 -16.16
C SER A 222 -6.15 -0.99 -15.76
N GLY A 223 -6.93 -1.90 -16.33
CA GLY A 223 -6.85 -3.32 -16.01
C GLY A 223 -7.88 -3.78 -14.97
N ARG A 224 -7.82 -5.08 -14.67
CA ARG A 224 -8.83 -5.77 -13.86
C ARG A 224 -8.64 -5.44 -12.39
N ALA A 225 -9.66 -4.92 -11.73
CA ALA A 225 -9.71 -4.70 -10.29
C ALA A 225 -10.90 -5.44 -9.67
N TRP A 226 -10.82 -5.75 -8.37
CA TRP A 226 -11.94 -6.34 -7.63
C TRP A 226 -13.19 -5.47 -7.67
N PHE A 227 -12.98 -4.16 -7.55
CA PHE A 227 -14.00 -3.12 -7.62
C PHE A 227 -13.35 -1.74 -7.66
N ALA A 228 -14.11 -0.73 -8.09
CA ALA A 228 -13.68 0.66 -7.98
C ALA A 228 -13.65 1.10 -6.51
N VAL A 229 -12.48 1.51 -6.03
CA VAL A 229 -12.24 2.02 -4.67
C VAL A 229 -12.54 3.52 -4.56
N ASP A 230 -12.46 4.22 -5.68
CA ASP A 230 -12.65 5.67 -5.77
C ASP A 230 -13.49 6.03 -7.00
N VAL A 231 -13.79 7.32 -7.13
CA VAL A 231 -14.60 7.88 -8.21
C VAL A 231 -13.84 7.92 -9.56
N PRO A 232 -14.55 7.95 -10.70
CA PRO A 232 -13.93 8.18 -12.01
C PRO A 232 -13.18 9.52 -12.12
N ALA A 233 -12.26 9.61 -13.08
CA ALA A 233 -11.52 10.85 -13.36
C ALA A 233 -12.45 12.06 -13.57
N GLY A 234 -12.03 13.22 -13.08
CA GLY A 234 -12.78 14.47 -13.12
C GLY A 234 -13.83 14.64 -12.01
N ARG A 235 -14.03 13.64 -11.14
CA ARG A 235 -14.95 13.74 -9.99
C ARG A 235 -14.19 14.02 -8.67
N PRO A 236 -14.82 14.71 -7.70
CA PRO A 236 -14.22 14.92 -6.37
C PRO A 236 -13.92 13.58 -5.66
N SER A 237 -12.64 13.31 -5.43
CA SER A 237 -12.16 12.08 -4.81
C SER A 237 -11.95 12.27 -3.31
N LYS A 238 -12.53 11.38 -2.50
CA LYS A 238 -12.31 11.40 -1.04
C LYS A 238 -10.88 10.97 -0.71
N TRP A 239 -10.35 9.96 -1.40
CA TRP A 239 -8.99 9.45 -1.17
C TRP A 239 -7.94 10.50 -1.49
N LEU A 240 -8.02 11.11 -2.67
CA LEU A 240 -7.10 12.15 -3.08
C LEU A 240 -7.22 13.39 -2.19
N THR A 241 -8.44 13.76 -1.79
CA THR A 241 -8.66 14.86 -0.85
C THR A 241 -8.04 14.58 0.51
N LEU A 242 -8.17 13.37 1.06
CA LEU A 242 -7.51 12.96 2.31
C LEU A 242 -5.99 13.08 2.19
N PHE A 243 -5.39 12.48 1.16
CA PHE A 243 -3.93 12.49 0.97
C PHE A 243 -3.38 13.90 0.75
N ALA A 244 -4.01 14.69 -0.12
CA ALA A 244 -3.61 16.07 -0.35
C ALA A 244 -3.72 16.89 0.93
N THR A 245 -4.81 16.75 1.69
CA THR A 245 -4.99 17.47 2.95
C THR A 245 -3.89 17.10 3.96
N ARG A 246 -3.58 15.81 4.14
CA ARG A 246 -2.51 15.36 5.05
C ARG A 246 -1.14 15.93 4.66
N VAL A 247 -0.81 15.90 3.36
CA VAL A 247 0.45 16.45 2.84
C VAL A 247 0.54 17.96 3.09
N LEU A 248 -0.54 18.70 2.83
CA LEU A 248 -0.55 20.15 3.06
C LEU A 248 -0.49 20.50 4.55
N SER A 249 -1.25 19.80 5.41
CA SER A 249 -1.20 20.00 6.86
C SER A 249 0.19 19.71 7.45
N TRP A 250 0.84 18.63 7.01
CA TRP A 250 2.22 18.34 7.41
C TRP A 250 3.20 19.40 6.92
N TRP A 251 3.02 19.93 5.70
CA TRP A 251 3.88 20.99 5.16
C TRP A 251 3.69 22.32 5.88
N ASP A 252 2.44 22.70 6.17
CA ASP A 252 2.09 23.97 6.81
C ASP A 252 2.37 23.99 8.31
N GLY A 253 2.40 22.82 8.95
CA GLY A 253 2.81 22.66 10.35
C GLY A 253 4.32 22.61 10.57
N ARG A 254 5.13 22.83 9.52
CA ARG A 254 6.59 22.97 9.62
C ARG A 254 7.01 24.29 10.23
#